data_AF-A0A378AEZ8-F1
#
_entry.id   AF-A0A378AEZ8-F1
#
_cell.length_a   1.000
_cell.length_b   1.000
_cell.length_c   1.000
_cell.angle_alpha   90.00
_cell.angle_beta   90.00
_cell.angle_gamma   90.00
#
_symmetry.space_group_name_H-M   'P 1'
#
loop_
_entity.id
_entity.type
_entity.pdbx_description
1 polymer ?
#
loop_
_entity_poly.entity_id
_entity_poly.type
_entity_poly.pdbx_seq_one_letter_code
_entity_poly.pdbx_strand_id
1 'polypeptide(L)'
;MGLWLPGLKAELQQYVQQLIPWSIANRYPGYQLMFTDVTGKKGIVSIDDNGDVRVLGIDDVLQERLAALCSSTFARRINGFQFVIFSSDLKSALFAIDDDGGVHIPGIKGALQDNLGQQPARITPYQGLPAVYWNDALLWHERPVLSVNQVSATGLSMTYIPGGQITKGYGMMYYRGGAEISPEAMKALILCSDGQSLGVPSDAGNRPNPNTWNKVNYDPKWRAYALAIAGGKPEGSQDTPITEAMLDLLANLVYPLYRQGQQLPFVYALLYSHENADLNLPVMFSAVANSGGKSFAQIWKGTVPYSNGLAMVERYVKIAQALGKPASVDVVSLEHGETDNDNGTSQNVGDYRVRMEAYYALRRADYKALTGQTTEILAVIGQVGSRINTKAGGVDEQGNPTGESVVVKPFSVVAVDQLQFVKNNPTNAIMYGPKYPLNWLYSDGSLSHLDNWGESPAGRISRAGHFLAFI
;
A
#
# COMPACT_ATOMS: atom_id res chain seq x y z
N MET A 1 32.78 -38.81 16.30
CA MET A 1 32.26 -37.43 16.36
C MET A 1 30.94 -37.37 15.61
N GLY A 2 29.88 -36.82 16.22
CA GLY A 2 28.58 -36.66 15.57
C GLY A 2 28.50 -35.34 14.81
N LEU A 3 27.91 -35.33 13.62
CA LEU A 3 27.56 -34.09 12.92
C LEU A 3 26.59 -33.31 13.80
N TRP A 4 26.91 -32.05 14.12
CA TRP A 4 26.07 -31.14 14.90
C TRP A 4 25.68 -29.95 14.01
N LEU A 5 24.37 -29.73 13.83
CA LEU A 5 23.84 -28.67 12.99
C LEU A 5 23.08 -27.68 13.88
N PRO A 6 23.56 -26.43 14.03
CA PRO A 6 22.92 -25.45 14.91
C PRO A 6 21.47 -25.19 14.48
N GLY A 7 20.55 -25.16 15.45
CA GLY A 7 19.12 -24.87 15.22
C GLY A 7 18.24 -26.07 14.88
N LEU A 8 18.80 -27.26 14.70
CA LEU A 8 18.02 -28.49 14.58
C LEU A 8 17.45 -28.91 15.94
N LYS A 9 16.19 -29.35 15.96
CA LYS A 9 15.61 -29.97 17.16
C LYS A 9 16.35 -31.26 17.50
N ALA A 10 16.50 -31.56 18.80
CA ALA A 10 17.32 -32.66 19.29
C ALA A 10 16.94 -34.03 18.69
N GLU A 11 15.66 -34.26 18.40
CA GLU A 11 15.17 -35.51 17.82
C GLU A 11 15.63 -35.67 16.36
N LEU A 12 15.71 -34.58 15.60
CA LEU A 12 16.24 -34.57 14.23
C LEU A 12 17.76 -34.72 14.24
N GLN A 13 18.44 -34.15 15.23
CA GLN A 13 19.88 -34.32 15.41
C GLN A 13 20.22 -35.80 15.67
N GLN A 14 19.45 -36.47 16.52
CA GLN A 14 19.59 -37.89 16.79
C GLN A 14 19.25 -38.77 15.59
N TYR A 15 18.22 -38.42 14.81
CA TYR A 15 17.85 -39.13 13.59
C TYR A 15 18.97 -39.08 12.53
N VAL A 16 19.53 -37.90 12.27
CA VAL A 16 20.68 -37.74 11.35
C VAL A 16 21.89 -38.53 11.83
N GLN A 17 22.15 -38.56 13.14
CA GLN A 17 23.23 -39.37 13.72
C GLN A 17 23.00 -40.89 13.60
N GLN A 18 21.76 -41.36 13.54
CA GLN A 18 21.42 -42.77 13.32
C GLN A 18 21.61 -43.21 11.86
N LEU A 19 21.53 -42.28 10.91
CA LEU A 19 21.77 -42.56 9.47
C LEU A 19 23.25 -42.74 9.13
N ILE A 20 24.16 -42.37 10.03
CA ILE A 20 25.61 -42.48 9.84
C ILE A 20 26.09 -43.76 10.54
N PRO A 21 26.61 -44.77 9.81
CA PRO A 21 27.10 -46.00 10.43
C PRO A 21 28.23 -45.71 11.42
N TRP A 22 28.01 -46.03 12.71
CA TRP A 22 28.97 -45.83 13.80
C TRP A 22 30.34 -46.50 13.56
N SER A 23 30.38 -47.56 12.76
CA SER A 23 31.62 -48.27 12.38
C SER A 23 32.56 -47.45 11.49
N ILE A 24 32.05 -46.40 10.83
CA ILE A 24 32.83 -45.49 9.97
C ILE A 24 33.35 -44.30 10.81
N ALA A 25 32.51 -43.72 11.67
CA ALA A 25 32.87 -42.57 12.51
C ALA A 25 33.95 -42.88 13.58
N ASN A 26 34.04 -44.13 14.04
CA ASN A 26 35.08 -44.56 15.00
C ASN A 26 36.42 -44.94 14.34
N ARG A 27 36.49 -44.97 13.01
CA ARG A 27 37.69 -45.43 12.29
C ARG A 27 38.74 -44.31 12.13
N TYR A 28 38.35 -43.05 12.32
CA TYR A 28 39.21 -41.87 12.11
C TYR A 28 39.08 -40.81 13.22
N PRO A 29 39.37 -41.14 14.49
CA PRO A 29 39.45 -40.12 15.54
C PRO A 29 40.64 -39.18 15.29
N GLY A 30 40.44 -37.88 15.49
CA GLY A 30 41.52 -36.88 15.37
C GLY A 30 41.66 -36.19 14.00
N TYR A 31 40.70 -36.36 13.08
CA TYR A 31 40.72 -35.76 11.75
C TYR A 31 39.48 -34.90 11.46
N GLN A 32 39.72 -33.70 10.92
CA GLN A 32 38.68 -32.77 10.48
C GLN A 32 38.19 -33.08 9.06
N LEU A 33 39.08 -33.56 8.18
CA LEU A 33 38.79 -33.94 6.79
C LEU A 33 39.72 -35.07 6.33
N MET A 34 39.21 -36.10 5.65
CA MET A 34 40.02 -37.22 5.16
C MET A 34 39.51 -37.76 3.82
N PHE A 35 40.37 -37.78 2.81
CA PHE A 35 40.15 -38.45 1.53
C PHE A 35 40.80 -39.83 1.60
N THR A 36 40.02 -40.89 1.36
CA THR A 36 40.52 -42.27 1.39
C THR A 36 40.54 -42.89 0.00
N ASP A 37 41.29 -43.98 -0.14
CA ASP A 37 41.12 -44.88 -1.27
C ASP A 37 39.71 -45.48 -1.33
N VAL A 38 39.36 -46.09 -2.46
CA VAL A 38 38.03 -46.69 -2.69
C VAL A 38 37.65 -47.77 -1.67
N THR A 39 38.62 -48.32 -0.95
CA THR A 39 38.38 -49.31 0.11
C THR A 39 38.13 -48.68 1.48
N GLY A 40 38.35 -47.37 1.63
CA GLY A 40 38.23 -46.68 2.90
C GLY A 40 39.23 -47.21 3.94
N LYS A 41 40.44 -47.59 3.53
CA LYS A 41 41.47 -48.15 4.44
C LYS A 41 42.77 -47.36 4.43
N LYS A 42 43.06 -46.64 3.35
CA LYS A 42 44.26 -45.81 3.22
C LYS A 42 43.85 -44.35 3.07
N GLY A 43 44.33 -43.49 3.95
CA GLY A 43 44.20 -42.04 3.80
C GLY A 43 45.10 -41.56 2.66
N ILE A 44 44.52 -40.96 1.64
CA ILE A 44 45.21 -40.32 0.52
C ILE A 44 45.65 -38.91 0.92
N VAL A 45 44.74 -38.15 1.55
CA VAL A 45 44.99 -36.83 2.12
C VAL A 45 44.19 -36.69 3.41
N SER A 46 44.81 -36.23 4.50
CA SER A 46 44.11 -35.97 5.76
C SER A 46 44.48 -34.61 6.34
N ILE A 47 43.53 -33.99 7.03
CA ILE A 47 43.70 -32.81 7.86
C ILE A 47 43.37 -33.23 9.29
N ASP A 48 44.38 -33.21 10.17
CA ASP A 48 44.16 -33.57 11.57
C ASP A 48 43.57 -32.40 12.38
N ASP A 49 43.24 -32.65 13.64
CA ASP A 49 42.62 -31.65 14.53
C ASP A 49 43.50 -30.42 14.79
N ASN A 50 44.81 -30.49 14.50
CA ASN A 50 45.74 -29.36 14.59
C ASN A 50 45.88 -28.62 13.25
N GLY A 51 45.18 -29.05 12.20
CA GLY A 51 45.28 -28.49 10.86
C GLY A 51 46.47 -29.01 10.05
N ASP A 52 47.14 -30.08 10.50
CA ASP A 52 48.27 -30.64 9.76
C ASP A 52 47.76 -31.40 8.54
N VAL A 53 48.27 -31.03 7.37
CA VAL A 53 47.94 -31.73 6.12
C VAL A 53 48.93 -32.86 5.93
N ARG A 54 48.43 -34.08 5.79
CA ARG A 54 49.24 -35.28 5.49
C ARG A 54 48.78 -35.90 4.19
N VAL A 55 49.73 -36.35 3.37
CA VAL A 55 49.48 -36.96 2.07
C VAL A 55 50.20 -38.31 2.01
N LEU A 56 49.55 -39.32 1.42
CA LEU A 56 50.08 -40.67 1.33
C LEU A 56 51.46 -40.70 0.66
N GLY A 57 52.45 -41.30 1.32
CA GLY A 57 53.82 -41.42 0.83
C GLY A 57 54.79 -40.33 1.32
N ILE A 58 54.34 -39.48 2.24
CA ILE A 58 55.17 -38.47 2.91
C ILE A 58 55.05 -38.70 4.42
N ASP A 59 56.18 -39.01 5.07
CA ASP A 59 56.23 -39.34 6.50
C ASP A 59 56.18 -38.08 7.40
N ASP A 60 56.49 -36.91 6.84
CA ASP A 60 56.52 -35.60 7.52
C ASP A 60 55.23 -34.79 7.24
N VAL A 61 54.94 -33.79 8.09
CA VAL A 61 53.82 -32.86 7.87
C VAL A 61 54.09 -32.05 6.59
N LEU A 62 53.10 -31.95 5.70
CA LEU A 62 53.26 -31.31 4.39
C LEU A 62 53.72 -29.85 4.52
N GLN A 63 53.30 -29.15 5.59
CA GLN A 63 53.74 -27.80 5.93
C GLN A 63 55.28 -27.69 6.12
N GLU A 64 55.94 -28.68 6.73
CA GLU A 64 57.40 -28.65 6.95
C GLU A 64 58.19 -28.81 5.65
N ARG A 65 57.68 -29.60 4.70
CA ARG A 65 58.29 -29.71 3.35
C ARG A 65 57.95 -28.51 2.45
N LEU A 66 56.74 -27.95 2.57
CA LEU A 66 56.31 -26.81 1.77
C LEU A 66 56.98 -25.51 2.19
N ALA A 67 57.39 -25.36 3.46
CA ALA A 67 58.17 -24.21 3.92
C ALA A 67 59.49 -24.01 3.17
N ALA A 68 60.08 -25.10 2.64
CA ALA A 68 61.27 -25.06 1.81
C ALA A 68 60.99 -24.75 0.32
N LEU A 69 59.75 -24.93 -0.14
CA LEU A 69 59.36 -24.83 -1.56
C LEU A 69 58.54 -23.58 -1.88
N CYS A 70 57.82 -23.04 -0.90
CA CYS A 70 56.94 -21.89 -1.06
C CYS A 70 57.65 -20.62 -0.56
N SER A 71 58.08 -19.75 -1.48
CA SER A 71 58.78 -18.52 -1.10
C SER A 71 57.92 -17.68 -0.15
N SER A 72 58.53 -17.14 0.91
CA SER A 72 57.89 -16.20 1.84
C SER A 72 57.25 -14.99 1.15
N THR A 73 57.68 -14.69 -0.08
CA THR A 73 57.14 -13.66 -0.95
C THR A 73 55.73 -13.97 -1.45
N PHE A 74 55.37 -15.24 -1.66
CA PHE A 74 54.03 -15.64 -2.11
C PHE A 74 53.05 -15.69 -0.92
N ALA A 75 53.49 -16.24 0.21
CA ALA A 75 52.69 -16.26 1.46
C ALA A 75 52.29 -14.85 1.93
N ARG A 76 53.19 -13.85 1.80
CA ARG A 76 52.87 -12.45 2.11
C ARG A 76 51.81 -11.82 1.21
N ARG A 77 51.53 -12.38 0.02
CA ARG A 77 50.50 -11.86 -0.90
C ARG A 77 49.08 -12.29 -0.53
N ILE A 78 48.93 -13.28 0.35
CA ILE A 78 47.64 -13.83 0.80
C ILE A 78 47.45 -13.43 2.27
N ASN A 79 47.53 -12.13 2.55
CA ASN A 79 47.28 -11.57 3.88
C ASN A 79 45.78 -11.23 4.00
N GLY A 80 45.13 -11.61 5.10
CA GLY A 80 43.69 -11.41 5.30
C GLY A 80 42.80 -12.56 4.83
N PHE A 81 43.35 -13.72 4.45
CA PHE A 81 42.58 -14.86 3.95
C PHE A 81 43.06 -16.20 4.51
N GLN A 82 42.09 -17.00 5.00
CA GLN A 82 42.30 -18.35 5.53
C GLN A 82 42.42 -19.40 4.42
N PHE A 83 41.71 -19.18 3.30
CA PHE A 83 41.67 -20.13 2.19
C PHE A 83 41.49 -19.39 0.87
N VAL A 84 42.30 -19.70 -0.15
CA VAL A 84 42.17 -19.10 -1.48
C VAL A 84 42.45 -20.14 -2.56
N ILE A 85 41.56 -20.25 -3.54
CA ILE A 85 41.76 -20.98 -4.79
C ILE A 85 42.01 -19.94 -5.88
N PHE A 86 43.20 -19.96 -6.47
CA PHE A 86 43.51 -19.14 -7.63
C PHE A 86 43.14 -19.86 -8.94
N SER A 87 42.86 -19.08 -9.98
CA SER A 87 42.87 -19.57 -11.34
C SER A 87 44.31 -19.87 -11.79
N SER A 88 44.46 -20.46 -12.98
CA SER A 88 45.77 -20.83 -13.54
C SER A 88 46.72 -19.64 -13.74
N ASP A 89 46.21 -18.42 -13.75
CA ASP A 89 47.02 -17.20 -13.88
C ASP A 89 47.69 -16.75 -12.56
N LEU A 90 47.32 -17.37 -11.42
CA LEU A 90 47.77 -17.05 -10.06
C LEU A 90 47.55 -15.58 -9.63
N LYS A 91 46.65 -14.88 -10.32
CA LYS A 91 46.27 -13.48 -10.09
C LYS A 91 44.79 -13.34 -9.75
N SER A 92 43.95 -14.24 -10.24
CA SER A 92 42.50 -14.20 -10.07
C SER A 92 42.07 -15.26 -9.06
N ALA A 93 41.42 -14.87 -7.96
CA ALA A 93 40.83 -15.82 -7.02
C ALA A 93 39.49 -16.35 -7.59
N LEU A 94 39.34 -17.67 -7.66
CA LEU A 94 38.10 -18.37 -8.04
C LEU A 94 37.20 -18.64 -6.82
N PHE A 95 37.78 -18.65 -5.63
CA PHE A 95 37.10 -18.81 -4.35
C PHE A 95 38.04 -18.35 -3.23
N ALA A 96 37.55 -17.62 -2.24
CA ALA A 96 38.33 -17.31 -1.05
C ALA A 96 37.49 -17.29 0.21
N ILE A 97 38.11 -17.52 1.36
CA ILE A 97 37.57 -17.31 2.70
C ILE A 97 38.50 -16.34 3.41
N ASP A 98 38.01 -15.17 3.79
CA ASP A 98 38.81 -14.18 4.53
C ASP A 98 39.03 -14.58 6.00
N ASP A 99 39.88 -13.84 6.72
CA ASP A 99 40.19 -14.09 8.13
C ASP A 99 38.99 -13.97 9.07
N ASP A 100 37.93 -13.28 8.65
CA ASP A 100 36.68 -13.12 9.37
C ASP A 100 35.62 -14.18 8.97
N GLY A 101 35.98 -15.13 8.09
CA GLY A 101 35.11 -16.22 7.61
C GLY A 101 34.18 -15.82 6.45
N GLY A 102 34.36 -14.64 5.86
CA GLY A 102 33.63 -14.17 4.68
C GLY A 102 34.01 -14.95 3.43
N VAL A 103 33.01 -15.47 2.70
CA VAL A 103 33.18 -16.28 1.48
C VAL A 103 33.18 -15.37 0.25
N HIS A 104 34.25 -15.32 -0.53
CA HIS A 104 34.36 -14.48 -1.73
C HIS A 104 34.32 -15.36 -2.99
N ILE A 105 33.47 -14.98 -3.95
CA ILE A 105 33.37 -15.64 -5.26
C ILE A 105 33.47 -14.62 -6.41
N PRO A 106 33.97 -15.02 -7.60
CA PRO A 106 34.06 -14.15 -8.75
C PRO A 106 32.72 -13.48 -9.11
N GLY A 107 32.78 -12.20 -9.43
CA GLY A 107 31.62 -11.41 -9.86
C GLY A 107 30.78 -10.81 -8.72
N ILE A 108 31.10 -11.10 -7.45
CA ILE A 108 30.43 -10.51 -6.28
C ILE A 108 31.42 -9.64 -5.51
N LYS A 109 31.02 -8.42 -5.13
CA LYS A 109 31.86 -7.48 -4.38
C LYS A 109 31.69 -7.71 -2.87
N GLY A 110 32.78 -8.04 -2.18
CA GLY A 110 32.77 -8.34 -0.74
C GLY A 110 32.33 -9.77 -0.43
N ALA A 111 32.19 -10.10 0.87
CA ALA A 111 31.78 -11.42 1.31
C ALA A 111 30.37 -11.77 0.83
N LEU A 112 30.17 -13.00 0.40
CA LEU A 112 28.90 -13.54 -0.07
C LEU A 112 27.83 -13.45 1.02
N GLN A 113 28.18 -13.66 2.28
CA GLN A 113 27.26 -13.57 3.41
C GLN A 113 26.70 -12.15 3.60
N ASP A 114 27.51 -11.12 3.32
CA ASP A 114 27.05 -9.72 3.36
C ASP A 114 26.15 -9.38 2.16
N ASN A 115 26.34 -10.09 1.05
CA ASN A 115 25.48 -10.01 -0.13
C ASN A 115 24.23 -10.91 -0.01
N LEU A 116 24.26 -11.93 0.86
CA LEU A 116 23.10 -12.67 1.36
C LEU A 116 22.44 -11.86 2.48
N GLY A 117 22.21 -10.57 2.19
CA GLY A 117 21.75 -9.58 3.15
C GLY A 117 20.34 -9.85 3.63
N GLN A 118 20.12 -9.58 4.92
CA GLN A 118 18.83 -9.49 5.57
C GLN A 118 17.87 -8.64 4.71
N GLN A 119 16.97 -9.29 3.97
CA GLN A 119 15.87 -8.57 3.37
C GLN A 119 14.96 -8.08 4.50
N PRO A 120 14.55 -6.80 4.52
CA PRO A 120 13.54 -6.31 5.43
C PRO A 120 12.33 -7.25 5.48
N ALA A 121 11.86 -7.70 4.32
CA ALA A 121 10.80 -8.69 4.22
C ALA A 121 11.31 -10.09 4.59
N ARG A 122 10.76 -10.67 5.65
CA ARG A 122 11.09 -12.03 6.09
C ARG A 122 9.87 -12.79 6.60
N ILE A 123 9.97 -14.11 6.58
CA ILE A 123 8.97 -15.00 7.20
C ILE A 123 9.44 -15.32 8.60
N THR A 124 8.59 -15.07 9.59
CA THR A 124 8.87 -15.41 10.99
C THR A 124 7.60 -15.98 11.63
N PRO A 125 7.71 -17.00 12.50
CA PRO A 125 6.54 -17.53 13.20
C PRO A 125 5.87 -16.45 14.07
N TYR A 126 4.55 -16.31 13.95
CA TYR A 126 3.68 -15.54 14.84
C TYR A 126 2.55 -16.44 15.30
N GLN A 127 2.41 -16.62 16.62
CA GLN A 127 1.42 -17.52 17.23
C GLN A 127 1.44 -18.96 16.64
N GLY A 128 2.63 -19.45 16.29
CA GLY A 128 2.82 -20.80 15.74
C GLY A 128 2.58 -20.93 14.24
N LEU A 129 2.22 -19.86 13.52
CA LEU A 129 2.04 -19.86 12.07
C LEU A 129 3.07 -18.94 11.37
N PRO A 130 3.57 -19.30 10.18
CA PRO A 130 4.44 -18.41 9.39
C PRO A 130 3.71 -17.11 9.02
N ALA A 131 4.31 -15.96 9.34
CA ALA A 131 3.78 -14.63 9.08
C ALA A 131 4.84 -13.73 8.40
N VAL A 132 4.39 -12.67 7.73
CA VAL A 132 5.28 -11.67 7.12
C VAL A 132 5.68 -10.65 8.16
N TYR A 133 6.98 -10.44 8.26
CA TYR A 133 7.58 -9.34 9.00
C TYR A 133 8.31 -8.43 8.02
N TRP A 134 8.30 -7.12 8.33
CA TRP A 134 9.18 -6.16 7.71
C TRP A 134 10.11 -5.57 8.77
N ASN A 135 11.41 -5.81 8.61
CA ASN A 135 12.37 -5.73 9.72
C ASN A 135 11.81 -6.54 10.90
N ASP A 136 11.69 -5.94 12.07
CA ASP A 136 11.18 -6.59 13.27
C ASP A 136 9.67 -6.39 13.52
N ALA A 137 8.98 -5.65 12.63
CA ALA A 137 7.55 -5.38 12.77
C ALA A 137 6.70 -6.43 12.05
N LEU A 138 5.67 -6.94 12.74
CA LEU A 138 4.66 -7.80 12.14
C LEU A 138 3.87 -7.01 11.11
N LEU A 139 3.90 -7.49 9.86
CA LEU A 139 3.21 -6.83 8.75
C LEU A 139 1.92 -7.57 8.36
N TRP A 140 1.95 -8.90 8.32
CA TRP A 140 0.78 -9.69 7.90
C TRP A 140 0.79 -11.12 8.42
N HIS A 141 -0.36 -11.59 8.88
CA HIS A 141 -0.49 -12.92 9.51
C HIS A 141 -1.87 -13.58 9.34
N GLU A 142 -2.71 -13.13 8.40
CA GLU A 142 -4.08 -13.68 8.28
C GLU A 142 -4.09 -15.14 7.82
N ARG A 143 -3.05 -15.58 7.08
CA ARG A 143 -2.86 -16.98 6.67
C ARG A 143 -1.39 -17.39 6.79
N PRO A 144 -1.10 -18.70 6.83
CA PRO A 144 0.28 -19.20 6.79
C PRO A 144 1.01 -18.78 5.50
N VAL A 145 2.09 -18.03 5.65
CA VAL A 145 2.93 -17.54 4.55
C VAL A 145 3.89 -18.63 4.08
N LEU A 146 4.00 -18.79 2.77
CA LEU A 146 4.87 -19.78 2.12
C LEU A 146 6.15 -19.14 1.58
N SER A 147 6.06 -17.95 0.97
CA SER A 147 7.22 -17.19 0.49
C SER A 147 6.98 -15.68 0.58
N VAL A 148 8.07 -14.93 0.69
CA VAL A 148 8.07 -13.46 0.62
C VAL A 148 9.26 -13.02 -0.22
N ASN A 149 9.04 -12.06 -1.11
CA ASN A 149 10.09 -11.45 -1.91
C ASN A 149 9.95 -9.94 -1.85
N GLN A 150 11.04 -9.25 -1.53
CA GLN A 150 11.07 -7.80 -1.65
C GLN A 150 11.01 -7.39 -3.13
N VAL A 151 10.06 -6.51 -3.49
CA VAL A 151 9.92 -5.99 -4.86
C VAL A 151 10.50 -4.59 -5.02
N SER A 152 10.61 -3.84 -3.93
CA SER A 152 11.27 -2.53 -3.89
C SER A 152 11.77 -2.22 -2.49
N ALA A 153 12.40 -1.06 -2.28
CA ALA A 153 12.83 -0.61 -0.95
C ALA A 153 11.70 -0.54 0.10
N THR A 154 10.44 -0.52 -0.32
CA THR A 154 9.27 -0.33 0.55
C THR A 154 8.08 -1.24 0.20
N GLY A 155 8.28 -2.21 -0.70
CA GLY A 155 7.22 -3.09 -1.18
C GLY A 155 7.67 -4.55 -1.25
N LEU A 156 6.72 -5.46 -1.08
CA LEU A 156 6.94 -6.90 -1.19
C LEU A 156 5.82 -7.61 -1.95
N SER A 157 6.13 -8.82 -2.41
CA SER A 157 5.17 -9.83 -2.84
C SER A 157 5.26 -11.03 -1.91
N MET A 158 4.14 -11.73 -1.72
CA MET A 158 4.06 -12.90 -0.85
C MET A 158 3.16 -13.97 -1.46
N THR A 159 3.44 -15.23 -1.11
CA THR A 159 2.52 -16.35 -1.33
C THR A 159 2.16 -16.99 0.01
N TYR A 160 0.95 -17.52 0.12
CA TYR A 160 0.39 -18.05 1.36
C TYR A 160 -0.71 -19.07 1.07
N ILE A 161 -1.09 -19.84 2.09
CA ILE A 161 -2.17 -20.81 1.98
C ILE A 161 -3.52 -20.07 1.93
N PRO A 162 -4.31 -20.19 0.84
CA PRO A 162 -5.61 -19.53 0.76
C PRO A 162 -6.61 -20.13 1.77
N GLY A 163 -7.64 -19.36 2.11
CA GLY A 163 -8.72 -19.82 2.98
C GLY A 163 -9.71 -18.72 3.37
N GLY A 164 -10.92 -19.13 3.77
CA GLY A 164 -12.00 -18.22 4.15
C GLY A 164 -12.36 -17.27 3.02
N GLN A 165 -12.28 -15.96 3.27
CA GLN A 165 -12.52 -14.93 2.25
C GLN A 165 -11.37 -14.78 1.23
N ILE A 166 -10.19 -15.33 1.52
CA ILE A 166 -9.01 -15.20 0.67
C ILE A 166 -8.95 -16.43 -0.25
N THR A 167 -9.39 -16.25 -1.48
CA THR A 167 -9.48 -17.36 -2.47
C THR A 167 -8.19 -17.56 -3.27
N LYS A 168 -7.31 -16.55 -3.32
CA LYS A 168 -6.03 -16.58 -4.03
C LYS A 168 -4.87 -16.68 -3.02
N GLY A 169 -3.85 -17.47 -3.33
CA GLY A 169 -2.70 -17.72 -2.43
C GLY A 169 -1.52 -16.78 -2.62
N TYR A 170 -1.73 -15.56 -3.10
CA TYR A 170 -0.65 -14.62 -3.42
C TYR A 170 -1.15 -13.17 -3.38
N GLY A 171 -0.29 -12.26 -2.93
CA GLY A 171 -0.62 -10.85 -2.70
C GLY A 171 0.62 -9.93 -2.70
N MET A 172 0.40 -8.62 -2.77
CA MET A 172 1.45 -7.61 -2.62
C MET A 172 1.17 -6.72 -1.41
N MET A 173 2.21 -6.15 -0.79
CA MET A 173 2.06 -5.26 0.36
C MET A 173 3.08 -4.13 0.36
N TYR A 174 2.64 -2.97 0.83
CA TYR A 174 3.51 -1.86 1.20
C TYR A 174 3.96 -2.03 2.65
N TYR A 175 5.24 -1.81 2.95
CA TYR A 175 5.84 -2.16 4.25
C TYR A 175 5.23 -1.46 5.47
N ARG A 176 4.56 -0.33 5.28
CA ARG A 176 3.79 0.34 6.35
C ARG A 176 2.30 0.15 6.22
N GLY A 177 1.83 -0.43 5.11
CA GLY A 177 0.42 -0.65 4.84
C GLY A 177 -0.08 -1.93 5.48
N GLY A 178 -1.22 -1.86 6.17
CA GLY A 178 -1.84 -3.01 6.83
C GLY A 178 -2.68 -3.90 5.91
N ALA A 179 -2.78 -3.58 4.61
CA ALA A 179 -3.60 -4.32 3.66
C ALA A 179 -2.80 -4.86 2.47
N GLU A 180 -3.26 -6.02 2.03
CA GLU A 180 -2.92 -6.63 0.76
C GLU A 180 -3.43 -5.78 -0.41
N ILE A 181 -2.63 -5.70 -1.47
CA ILE A 181 -2.95 -5.09 -2.76
C ILE A 181 -2.88 -6.16 -3.83
N SER A 182 -3.88 -6.19 -4.72
CA SER A 182 -3.96 -7.22 -5.76
C SER A 182 -2.74 -7.16 -6.69
N PRO A 183 -2.01 -8.28 -6.87
CA PRO A 183 -0.94 -8.39 -7.85
C PRO A 183 -1.46 -8.23 -9.29
N GLU A 184 -2.69 -8.68 -9.57
CA GLU A 184 -3.32 -8.70 -10.89
C GLU A 184 -3.76 -7.32 -11.39
N ALA A 185 -3.87 -6.34 -10.49
CA ALA A 185 -4.23 -4.98 -10.84
C ALA A 185 -3.08 -4.30 -11.58
N MET A 186 -3.31 -3.92 -12.84
CA MET A 186 -2.26 -3.35 -13.69
C MET A 186 -1.98 -1.87 -13.38
N LYS A 187 -2.91 -1.18 -12.71
CA LYS A 187 -2.80 0.23 -12.32
C LYS A 187 -3.49 0.51 -10.99
N ALA A 188 -3.13 1.62 -10.37
CA ALA A 188 -3.82 2.22 -9.24
C ALA A 188 -4.61 3.45 -9.70
N LEU A 189 -5.88 3.51 -9.35
CA LEU A 189 -6.75 4.66 -9.55
C LEU A 189 -7.02 5.33 -8.22
N ILE A 190 -6.71 6.62 -8.12
CA ILE A 190 -6.93 7.40 -6.91
C ILE A 190 -8.20 8.24 -7.13
N LEU A 191 -9.26 7.86 -6.42
CA LEU A 191 -10.59 8.45 -6.54
C LEU A 191 -10.70 9.64 -5.60
N CYS A 192 -10.63 10.84 -6.18
CA CYS A 192 -10.63 12.10 -5.44
C CYS A 192 -12.04 12.69 -5.35
N SER A 193 -12.46 13.04 -4.14
CA SER A 193 -13.75 13.69 -3.88
C SER A 193 -13.57 14.88 -2.97
N ASP A 194 -13.91 16.07 -3.46
CA ASP A 194 -13.84 17.36 -2.76
C ASP A 194 -15.24 17.96 -2.53
N GLY A 195 -15.36 18.87 -1.57
CA GLY A 195 -16.59 19.63 -1.33
C GLY A 195 -17.15 19.43 0.08
N GLN A 196 -18.48 19.42 0.22
CA GLN A 196 -19.16 19.43 1.52
C GLN A 196 -20.36 18.48 1.64
N SER A 197 -21.05 18.16 0.53
CA SER A 197 -22.44 17.69 0.59
C SER A 197 -22.59 16.19 0.81
N LEU A 198 -22.92 15.41 -0.24
CA LEU A 198 -23.17 13.96 -0.11
C LEU A 198 -21.85 13.22 0.10
N GLY A 199 -20.75 13.94 -0.07
CA GLY A 199 -19.41 13.53 0.30
C GLY A 199 -19.18 13.32 1.80
N VAL A 200 -20.08 13.78 2.67
CA VAL A 200 -20.01 13.62 4.14
C VAL A 200 -20.97 12.51 4.57
N PRO A 201 -20.53 11.55 5.40
CA PRO A 201 -21.35 10.40 5.74
C PRO A 201 -22.47 10.74 6.74
N SER A 202 -23.55 9.99 6.65
CA SER A 202 -24.67 10.00 7.58
C SER A 202 -24.42 9.05 8.75
N ASP A 203 -24.44 9.60 9.97
CA ASP A 203 -24.32 8.83 11.22
C ASP A 203 -25.69 8.52 11.83
N ALA A 204 -25.81 7.36 12.49
CA ALA A 204 -27.04 6.91 13.11
C ALA A 204 -27.54 7.83 14.24
N GLY A 205 -26.68 8.65 14.83
CA GLY A 205 -27.02 9.49 15.99
C GLY A 205 -27.65 8.67 17.13
N ASN A 206 -28.71 9.21 17.76
CA ASN A 206 -29.47 8.55 18.84
C ASN A 206 -30.54 7.54 18.34
N ARG A 207 -30.40 6.98 17.12
CA ARG A 207 -31.41 6.06 16.59
C ARG A 207 -31.41 4.72 17.36
N PRO A 208 -32.59 4.07 17.54
CA PRO A 208 -32.75 2.93 18.46
C PRO A 208 -31.98 1.65 18.09
N ASN A 209 -31.50 1.52 16.85
CA ASN A 209 -30.68 0.38 16.45
C ASN A 209 -29.56 0.81 15.48
N PRO A 210 -28.43 1.32 15.99
CA PRO A 210 -27.30 1.75 15.17
C PRO A 210 -26.67 0.59 14.38
N ASN A 211 -26.89 -0.67 14.78
CA ASN A 211 -26.29 -1.84 14.13
C ASN A 211 -26.94 -2.21 12.78
N THR A 212 -28.03 -1.56 12.37
CA THR A 212 -28.69 -1.77 11.07
C THR A 212 -28.64 -0.53 10.17
N TRP A 213 -27.81 0.45 10.56
CA TRP A 213 -27.72 1.73 9.87
C TRP A 213 -26.96 1.63 8.55
N ASN A 214 -25.88 0.87 8.53
CA ASN A 214 -25.11 0.64 7.31
C ASN A 214 -25.91 -0.19 6.27
N LYS A 215 -25.91 0.25 5.01
CA LYS A 215 -26.62 -0.40 3.88
C LYS A 215 -25.69 -1.07 2.90
N VAL A 216 -24.51 -0.51 2.70
CA VAL A 216 -23.45 -1.07 1.87
C VAL A 216 -22.16 -1.00 2.67
N ASN A 217 -21.55 -2.17 2.86
CA ASN A 217 -20.29 -2.31 3.58
C ASN A 217 -19.33 -3.22 2.83
N TYR A 218 -18.20 -3.51 3.47
CA TYR A 218 -17.18 -4.45 3.03
C TYR A 218 -17.76 -5.70 2.33
N ASP A 219 -17.42 -5.84 1.05
CA ASP A 219 -17.65 -7.03 0.25
C ASP A 219 -16.30 -7.76 0.08
N PRO A 220 -16.16 -9.00 0.57
CA PRO A 220 -14.95 -9.79 0.43
C PRO A 220 -14.48 -9.97 -1.02
N LYS A 221 -15.39 -9.88 -1.99
CA LYS A 221 -15.07 -9.94 -3.42
C LYS A 221 -14.06 -8.87 -3.85
N TRP A 222 -14.17 -7.66 -3.27
CA TRP A 222 -13.37 -6.49 -3.63
C TRP A 222 -12.17 -6.27 -2.70
N ARG A 223 -11.87 -7.25 -1.84
CA ARG A 223 -10.65 -7.27 -1.04
C ARG A 223 -9.42 -7.04 -1.93
N ALA A 224 -8.47 -6.25 -1.43
CA ALA A 224 -7.23 -5.91 -2.12
C ALA A 224 -7.39 -5.06 -3.41
N TYR A 225 -8.62 -4.72 -3.79
CA TYR A 225 -8.94 -3.80 -4.88
C TYR A 225 -9.52 -2.48 -4.36
N ALA A 226 -10.34 -2.50 -3.31
CA ALA A 226 -10.96 -1.30 -2.75
C ALA A 226 -10.34 -0.91 -1.40
N LEU A 227 -9.48 0.10 -1.40
CA LEU A 227 -8.61 0.43 -0.26
C LEU A 227 -8.70 1.89 0.17
N ALA A 228 -8.47 2.15 1.45
CA ALA A 228 -8.20 3.48 1.97
C ALA A 228 -7.19 3.44 3.12
N ILE A 229 -6.49 4.55 3.30
CA ILE A 229 -5.74 4.85 4.54
C ILE A 229 -6.70 5.10 5.72
N ALA A 230 -6.15 5.49 6.88
CA ALA A 230 -6.91 5.72 8.11
C ALA A 230 -7.76 4.50 8.54
N GLY A 231 -7.20 3.30 8.37
CA GLY A 231 -7.83 2.04 8.74
C GLY A 231 -8.96 1.62 7.80
N GLY A 232 -8.91 2.01 6.52
CA GLY A 232 -9.94 1.65 5.54
C GLY A 232 -11.18 2.54 5.61
N LYS A 233 -11.12 3.66 6.33
CA LYS A 233 -12.21 4.63 6.41
C LYS A 233 -12.39 5.32 5.05
N PRO A 234 -13.53 5.16 4.35
CA PRO A 234 -13.70 5.65 2.99
C PRO A 234 -13.51 7.17 2.84
N GLU A 235 -13.84 7.96 3.87
CA GLU A 235 -13.68 9.42 3.84
C GLU A 235 -12.32 9.92 4.35
N GLY A 236 -11.43 9.04 4.82
CA GLY A 236 -10.16 9.45 5.41
C GLY A 236 -10.33 10.44 6.58
N SER A 237 -9.62 11.56 6.52
CA SER A 237 -9.70 12.66 7.49
C SER A 237 -10.23 13.93 6.81
N GLN A 238 -11.30 14.50 7.36
CA GLN A 238 -12.02 15.64 6.77
C GLN A 238 -11.47 16.97 7.30
N ASP A 239 -11.93 17.39 8.49
CA ASP A 239 -11.59 18.68 9.09
C ASP A 239 -10.30 18.69 9.94
N THR A 240 -9.78 17.51 10.29
CA THR A 240 -8.55 17.38 11.07
C THR A 240 -7.39 17.07 10.14
N PRO A 241 -6.22 17.71 10.30
CA PRO A 241 -5.03 17.36 9.53
C PRO A 241 -4.72 15.87 9.63
N ILE A 242 -4.53 15.24 8.48
CA ILE A 242 -4.21 13.82 8.43
C ILE A 242 -2.79 13.56 8.92
N THR A 243 -2.63 12.62 9.84
CA THR A 243 -1.33 12.30 10.43
C THR A 243 -0.61 11.21 9.65
N GLU A 244 0.71 11.13 9.78
CA GLU A 244 1.51 10.05 9.21
C GLU A 244 1.03 8.67 9.66
N ALA A 245 0.66 8.52 10.94
CA ALA A 245 0.10 7.26 11.45
C ALA A 245 -1.20 6.87 10.71
N MET A 246 -2.07 7.83 10.40
CA MET A 246 -3.27 7.56 9.60
C MET A 246 -2.92 7.19 8.16
N LEU A 247 -1.93 7.84 7.55
CA LEU A 247 -1.47 7.56 6.19
C LEU A 247 -0.82 6.17 6.05
N ASP A 248 -0.23 5.64 7.13
CA ASP A 248 0.35 4.30 7.16
C ASP A 248 -0.73 3.21 7.35
N LEU A 249 -1.88 3.51 7.95
CA LEU A 249 -2.96 2.54 8.17
C LEU A 249 -3.80 2.25 6.91
N LEU A 250 -3.22 1.64 5.89
CA LEU A 250 -3.96 1.14 4.73
C LEU A 250 -4.80 -0.08 5.10
N ALA A 251 -6.09 -0.08 4.74
CA ALA A 251 -6.99 -1.24 4.89
C ALA A 251 -8.06 -1.29 3.79
N ASN A 252 -8.82 -2.39 3.72
CA ASN A 252 -10.00 -2.48 2.84
C ASN A 252 -11.07 -1.47 3.25
N LEU A 253 -11.79 -0.93 2.27
CA LEU A 253 -12.89 0.01 2.54
C LEU A 253 -13.95 -0.64 3.43
N VAL A 254 -14.24 0.01 4.55
CA VAL A 254 -15.24 -0.45 5.51
C VAL A 254 -15.84 0.74 6.26
N TYR A 255 -17.15 0.69 6.48
CA TYR A 255 -17.83 1.63 7.37
C TYR A 255 -18.09 0.99 8.74
N PRO A 256 -17.95 1.75 9.84
CA PRO A 256 -18.56 1.38 11.11
C PRO A 256 -20.07 1.13 10.93
N LEU A 257 -20.64 0.20 11.70
CA LEU A 257 -22.05 -0.21 11.53
C LEU A 257 -23.06 0.95 11.67
N TYR A 258 -22.70 1.98 12.44
CA TYR A 258 -23.51 3.17 12.69
C TYR A 258 -23.42 4.25 11.60
N ARG A 259 -22.66 4.02 10.51
CA ARG A 259 -22.34 5.04 9.50
C ARG A 259 -22.61 4.55 8.08
N GLN A 260 -23.06 5.46 7.22
CA GLN A 260 -23.12 5.26 5.78
C GLN A 260 -22.74 6.55 5.05
N GLY A 261 -21.77 6.48 4.16
CA GLY A 261 -21.50 7.53 3.17
C GLY A 261 -21.53 6.97 1.74
N GLN A 262 -21.54 7.84 0.74
CA GLN A 262 -21.60 7.44 -0.66
C GLN A 262 -20.33 6.80 -1.24
N GLN A 263 -19.16 7.06 -0.64
CA GLN A 263 -17.88 6.74 -1.26
C GLN A 263 -17.66 5.23 -1.48
N LEU A 264 -17.88 4.40 -0.46
CA LEU A 264 -17.78 2.94 -0.61
C LEU A 264 -18.75 2.39 -1.68
N PRO A 265 -20.07 2.73 -1.68
CA PRO A 265 -20.96 2.40 -2.78
C PRO A 265 -20.46 2.83 -4.16
N PHE A 266 -19.86 4.01 -4.26
CA PHE A 266 -19.28 4.54 -5.49
C PHE A 266 -18.11 3.67 -6.00
N VAL A 267 -17.13 3.38 -5.14
CA VAL A 267 -15.98 2.51 -5.48
C VAL A 267 -16.46 1.13 -5.95
N TYR A 268 -17.42 0.53 -5.24
CA TYR A 268 -17.94 -0.79 -5.60
C TYR A 268 -18.70 -0.75 -6.91
N ALA A 269 -19.50 0.28 -7.14
CA ALA A 269 -20.21 0.45 -8.40
C ALA A 269 -19.23 0.57 -9.59
N LEU A 270 -18.08 1.21 -9.40
CA LEU A 270 -17.02 1.25 -10.44
C LEU A 270 -16.37 -0.12 -10.66
N LEU A 271 -16.06 -0.87 -9.58
CA LEU A 271 -15.48 -2.21 -9.69
C LEU A 271 -16.41 -3.20 -10.39
N TYR A 272 -17.70 -3.23 -10.02
CA TYR A 272 -18.70 -4.02 -10.74
C TYR A 272 -18.81 -3.59 -12.20
N SER A 273 -18.69 -2.30 -12.50
CA SER A 273 -18.73 -1.82 -13.89
C SER A 273 -17.50 -2.23 -14.70
N HIS A 274 -16.30 -2.28 -14.11
CA HIS A 274 -15.11 -2.83 -14.77
C HIS A 274 -15.27 -4.33 -15.03
N GLU A 275 -15.72 -5.09 -14.02
CA GLU A 275 -15.97 -6.52 -14.14
C GLU A 275 -17.02 -6.83 -15.22
N ASN A 276 -18.17 -6.16 -15.18
CA ASN A 276 -19.25 -6.37 -16.15
C ASN A 276 -18.88 -5.98 -17.59
N ALA A 277 -17.84 -5.15 -17.75
CA ALA A 277 -17.31 -4.73 -19.04
C ALA A 277 -16.07 -5.54 -19.46
N ASP A 278 -15.72 -6.61 -18.73
CA ASP A 278 -14.53 -7.44 -18.96
C ASP A 278 -13.21 -6.64 -19.01
N LEU A 279 -13.14 -5.56 -18.24
CA LEU A 279 -11.94 -4.72 -18.12
C LEU A 279 -11.03 -5.22 -16.98
N ASN A 280 -9.71 -5.00 -17.11
CA ASN A 280 -8.78 -5.27 -16.00
C ASN A 280 -9.17 -4.42 -14.78
N LEU A 281 -9.26 -5.07 -13.61
CA LEU A 281 -9.62 -4.40 -12.37
C LEU A 281 -8.44 -3.56 -11.85
N PRO A 282 -8.60 -2.23 -11.70
CA PRO A 282 -7.60 -1.42 -11.03
C PRO A 282 -7.71 -1.56 -9.51
N VAL A 283 -6.62 -1.30 -8.80
CA VAL A 283 -6.72 -1.01 -7.35
C VAL A 283 -7.25 0.41 -7.22
N MET A 284 -8.36 0.58 -6.51
CA MET A 284 -9.01 1.85 -6.26
C MET A 284 -8.68 2.33 -4.85
N PHE A 285 -8.00 3.47 -4.77
CA PHE A 285 -7.71 4.17 -3.52
C PHE A 285 -8.70 5.31 -3.32
N SER A 286 -9.34 5.35 -2.15
CA SER A 286 -10.26 6.45 -1.80
C SER A 286 -9.50 7.64 -1.21
N ALA A 287 -9.51 8.79 -1.89
CA ALA A 287 -8.89 10.03 -1.45
C ALA A 287 -9.96 11.13 -1.29
N VAL A 288 -10.73 11.05 -0.21
CA VAL A 288 -11.84 11.99 0.05
C VAL A 288 -11.37 13.14 0.92
N ALA A 289 -11.52 14.36 0.42
CA ALA A 289 -11.21 15.62 1.10
C ALA A 289 -12.47 16.50 1.30
N ASN A 290 -13.63 15.86 1.41
CA ASN A 290 -14.89 16.53 1.74
C ASN A 290 -14.87 17.07 3.18
N SER A 291 -15.49 18.21 3.39
CA SER A 291 -15.62 18.88 4.69
C SER A 291 -16.95 19.64 4.75
N GLY A 292 -17.77 19.29 5.74
CA GLY A 292 -19.14 19.77 5.86
C GLY A 292 -19.24 21.27 6.16
N GLY A 293 -20.23 21.94 5.57
CA GLY A 293 -20.57 23.35 5.85
C GLY A 293 -19.48 24.36 5.49
N LYS A 294 -18.60 24.03 4.55
CA LYS A 294 -17.52 24.90 4.10
C LYS A 294 -17.89 25.63 2.81
N SER A 295 -17.41 26.87 2.71
CA SER A 295 -17.35 27.62 1.45
C SER A 295 -16.03 27.37 0.72
N PHE A 296 -15.91 27.86 -0.50
CA PHE A 296 -14.66 27.77 -1.27
C PHE A 296 -13.45 28.32 -0.53
N ALA A 297 -13.61 29.41 0.22
CA ALA A 297 -12.51 30.00 1.01
C ALA A 297 -11.96 29.03 2.06
N GLN A 298 -12.79 28.12 2.55
CA GLN A 298 -12.45 27.16 3.62
C GLN A 298 -11.96 25.81 3.09
N ILE A 299 -12.17 25.52 1.80
CA ILE A 299 -11.60 24.33 1.12
C ILE A 299 -10.46 24.70 0.16
N TRP A 300 -10.07 25.97 0.10
CA TRP A 300 -9.06 26.46 -0.84
C TRP A 300 -7.66 25.88 -0.59
N LYS A 301 -6.76 26.05 -1.57
CA LYS A 301 -5.34 25.71 -1.39
C LYS A 301 -4.77 26.37 -0.14
N GLY A 302 -4.13 25.57 0.72
CA GLY A 302 -3.59 25.98 2.01
C GLY A 302 -4.51 25.70 3.20
N THR A 303 -5.75 25.26 2.99
CA THR A 303 -6.63 24.82 4.09
C THR A 303 -6.44 23.33 4.40
N VAL A 304 -6.97 22.90 5.55
CA VAL A 304 -6.87 21.50 6.00
C VAL A 304 -7.52 20.53 5.02
N PRO A 305 -8.77 20.71 4.55
CA PRO A 305 -9.37 19.80 3.57
C PRO A 305 -8.52 19.67 2.29
N TYR A 306 -8.02 20.79 1.77
CA TYR A 306 -7.18 20.77 0.57
C TYR A 306 -5.90 19.97 0.80
N SER A 307 -5.22 20.22 1.92
CA SER A 307 -3.96 19.58 2.28
C SER A 307 -4.11 18.08 2.56
N ASN A 308 -5.22 17.67 3.18
CA ASN A 308 -5.54 16.27 3.39
C ASN A 308 -5.67 15.51 2.06
N GLY A 309 -6.37 16.09 1.08
CA GLY A 309 -6.48 15.53 -0.28
C GLY A 309 -5.11 15.28 -0.91
N LEU A 310 -4.21 16.26 -0.85
CA LEU A 310 -2.84 16.12 -1.38
C LEU A 310 -2.05 15.02 -0.67
N ALA A 311 -2.09 15.00 0.68
CA ALA A 311 -1.36 14.01 1.47
C ALA A 311 -1.82 12.57 1.20
N MET A 312 -3.13 12.37 1.02
CA MET A 312 -3.68 11.07 0.62
C MET A 312 -3.21 10.65 -0.78
N VAL A 313 -3.33 11.54 -1.78
CA VAL A 313 -2.88 11.25 -3.15
C VAL A 313 -1.39 10.92 -3.18
N GLU A 314 -0.56 11.74 -2.53
CA GLU A 314 0.88 11.49 -2.43
C GLU A 314 1.19 10.13 -1.82
N ARG A 315 0.49 9.76 -0.73
CA ARG A 315 0.66 8.46 -0.08
C ARG A 315 0.28 7.31 -1.01
N TYR A 316 -0.83 7.40 -1.70
CA TYR A 316 -1.26 6.37 -2.64
C TYR A 316 -0.33 6.23 -3.83
N VAL A 317 0.23 7.33 -4.34
CA VAL A 317 1.28 7.29 -5.36
C VAL A 317 2.51 6.54 -4.85
N LYS A 318 2.99 6.84 -3.63
CA LYS A 318 4.13 6.12 -3.01
C LYS A 318 3.86 4.63 -2.85
N ILE A 319 2.65 4.27 -2.41
CA ILE A 319 2.22 2.87 -2.28
C ILE A 319 2.24 2.18 -3.65
N ALA A 320 1.64 2.78 -4.67
CA ALA A 320 1.59 2.21 -6.02
C ALA A 320 3.00 2.05 -6.63
N GLN A 321 3.85 3.07 -6.51
CA GLN A 321 5.24 3.04 -6.95
C GLN A 321 6.06 1.96 -6.26
N ALA A 322 5.89 1.78 -4.94
CA ALA A 322 6.56 0.72 -4.19
C ALA A 322 6.22 -0.68 -4.70
N LEU A 323 5.07 -0.84 -5.37
CA LEU A 323 4.59 -2.10 -5.93
C LEU A 323 4.71 -2.15 -7.46
N GLY A 324 5.40 -1.19 -8.07
CA GLY A 324 5.61 -1.13 -9.53
C GLY A 324 4.34 -0.89 -10.32
N LYS A 325 3.30 -0.29 -9.72
CA LYS A 325 2.02 0.02 -10.38
C LYS A 325 1.96 1.50 -10.76
N PRO A 326 1.63 1.85 -12.01
CA PRO A 326 1.33 3.24 -12.36
C PRO A 326 0.11 3.72 -11.58
N ALA A 327 0.13 4.98 -11.14
CA ALA A 327 -0.96 5.61 -10.41
C ALA A 327 -1.49 6.83 -11.18
N SER A 328 -2.80 7.01 -11.20
CA SER A 328 -3.43 8.20 -11.79
C SER A 328 -4.63 8.69 -10.97
N VAL A 329 -4.91 9.98 -11.13
CA VAL A 329 -6.16 10.61 -10.73
C VAL A 329 -6.89 10.94 -12.03
N ASP A 330 -7.81 10.09 -12.46
CA ASP A 330 -8.53 10.31 -13.73
C ASP A 330 -9.71 11.27 -13.53
N VAL A 331 -10.20 11.38 -12.29
CA VAL A 331 -11.37 12.17 -11.94
C VAL A 331 -11.18 12.88 -10.60
N VAL A 332 -11.67 14.12 -10.53
CA VAL A 332 -11.93 14.83 -9.28
C VAL A 332 -13.40 15.20 -9.21
N SER A 333 -14.11 14.56 -8.29
CA SER A 333 -15.50 14.92 -8.01
C SER A 333 -15.58 16.13 -7.08
N LEU A 334 -16.57 16.99 -7.32
CA LEU A 334 -16.87 18.13 -6.46
C LEU A 334 -18.37 18.14 -6.16
N GLU A 335 -18.69 18.01 -4.87
CA GLU A 335 -20.04 18.17 -4.36
C GLU A 335 -20.07 19.32 -3.35
N HIS A 336 -20.21 20.53 -3.88
CA HIS A 336 -20.06 21.76 -3.12
C HIS A 336 -20.99 22.83 -3.67
N GLY A 337 -21.39 23.78 -2.83
CA GLY A 337 -22.21 24.89 -3.28
C GLY A 337 -23.19 25.46 -2.28
N GLU A 338 -23.71 24.65 -1.36
CA GLU A 338 -24.72 25.01 -0.37
C GLU A 338 -24.33 26.24 0.45
N THR A 339 -23.19 26.17 1.16
CA THR A 339 -22.68 27.30 1.95
C THR A 339 -22.45 28.55 1.10
N ASP A 340 -21.90 28.41 -0.11
CA ASP A 340 -21.68 29.54 -1.04
C ASP A 340 -22.97 30.11 -1.64
N ASN A 341 -24.02 29.29 -1.75
CA ASN A 341 -25.34 29.67 -2.21
C ASN A 341 -26.17 30.35 -1.10
N ASP A 342 -25.80 30.18 0.17
CA ASP A 342 -26.44 30.86 1.29
C ASP A 342 -25.56 32.01 1.82
N ASN A 343 -24.93 31.81 2.98
CA ASN A 343 -24.14 32.84 3.68
C ASN A 343 -22.74 33.08 3.09
N GLY A 344 -22.35 32.35 2.05
CA GLY A 344 -21.02 32.44 1.47
C GLY A 344 -20.84 33.61 0.51
N THR A 345 -19.76 33.54 -0.26
CA THR A 345 -19.21 34.70 -0.98
C THR A 345 -19.60 34.78 -2.45
N SER A 346 -20.59 33.97 -2.87
CA SER A 346 -21.00 33.80 -4.26
C SER A 346 -22.45 34.27 -4.45
N GLN A 347 -22.69 35.57 -4.28
CA GLN A 347 -24.05 36.14 -4.22
C GLN A 347 -24.64 36.45 -5.60
N ASN A 348 -23.81 36.59 -6.63
CA ASN A 348 -24.24 36.86 -7.99
C ASN A 348 -23.92 35.70 -8.94
N VAL A 349 -24.73 35.59 -10.00
CA VAL A 349 -24.49 34.64 -11.10
C VAL A 349 -23.12 34.93 -11.70
N GLY A 350 -22.29 33.90 -11.82
CA GLY A 350 -20.91 33.93 -12.28
C GLY A 350 -19.88 33.85 -11.16
N ASP A 351 -20.19 34.30 -9.94
CA ASP A 351 -19.23 34.36 -8.83
C ASP A 351 -18.70 32.97 -8.47
N TYR A 352 -19.62 31.99 -8.36
CA TYR A 352 -19.26 30.62 -8.00
C TYR A 352 -18.50 29.94 -9.13
N ARG A 353 -18.90 30.19 -10.39
CA ARG A 353 -18.21 29.62 -11.56
C ARG A 353 -16.75 30.04 -11.63
N VAL A 354 -16.44 31.33 -11.43
CA VAL A 354 -15.06 31.84 -11.47
C VAL A 354 -14.20 31.17 -10.39
N ARG A 355 -14.75 31.00 -9.18
CA ARG A 355 -14.04 30.32 -8.09
C ARG A 355 -13.81 28.84 -8.41
N MET A 356 -14.81 28.16 -8.96
CA MET A 356 -14.72 26.76 -9.32
C MET A 356 -13.70 26.52 -10.45
N GLU A 357 -13.64 27.39 -11.46
CA GLU A 357 -12.63 27.34 -12.54
C GLU A 357 -11.21 27.41 -11.96
N ALA A 358 -10.95 28.38 -11.08
CA ALA A 358 -9.65 28.53 -10.42
C ALA A 358 -9.32 27.35 -9.48
N TYR A 359 -10.30 26.86 -8.72
CA TYR A 359 -10.13 25.73 -7.81
C TYR A 359 -9.72 24.46 -8.57
N TYR A 360 -10.43 24.13 -9.66
CA TYR A 360 -10.11 22.96 -10.47
C TYR A 360 -8.74 23.08 -11.16
N ALA A 361 -8.37 24.26 -11.65
CA ALA A 361 -7.06 24.47 -12.24
C ALA A 361 -5.94 24.17 -11.22
N LEU A 362 -6.09 24.63 -9.98
CA LEU A 362 -5.14 24.34 -8.90
C LEU A 362 -5.09 22.85 -8.56
N ARG A 363 -6.25 22.20 -8.35
CA ARG A 363 -6.32 20.77 -8.03
C ARG A 363 -5.70 19.90 -9.13
N ARG A 364 -5.99 20.20 -10.40
CA ARG A 364 -5.41 19.47 -11.53
C ARG A 364 -3.90 19.60 -11.58
N ALA A 365 -3.39 20.81 -11.41
CA ALA A 365 -1.96 21.05 -11.41
C ALA A 365 -1.26 20.27 -10.29
N ASP A 366 -1.79 20.34 -9.06
CA ASP A 366 -1.19 19.66 -7.91
C ASP A 366 -1.28 18.13 -8.04
N TYR A 367 -2.42 17.57 -8.47
CA TYR A 367 -2.55 16.12 -8.63
C TYR A 367 -1.71 15.57 -9.79
N LYS A 368 -1.62 16.27 -10.92
CA LYS A 368 -0.70 15.89 -12.02
C LYS A 368 0.77 15.94 -11.58
N ALA A 369 1.14 16.91 -10.74
CA ALA A 369 2.49 16.99 -10.19
C ALA A 369 2.81 15.80 -9.28
N LEU A 370 1.84 15.31 -8.50
CA LEU A 370 2.01 14.14 -7.63
C LEU A 370 2.04 12.82 -8.41
N THR A 371 1.16 12.63 -9.39
CA THR A 371 1.06 11.37 -10.14
C THR A 371 2.05 11.28 -11.29
N GLY A 372 2.54 12.42 -11.79
CA GLY A 372 3.34 12.50 -13.01
C GLY A 372 2.53 12.26 -14.30
N GLN A 373 1.20 12.18 -14.22
CA GLN A 373 0.36 11.92 -15.39
C GLN A 373 0.28 13.14 -16.32
N THR A 374 0.21 12.90 -17.62
CA THR A 374 -0.01 13.93 -18.64
C THR A 374 -1.46 14.00 -19.09
N THR A 375 -2.24 12.94 -18.87
CA THR A 375 -3.67 12.87 -19.19
C THR A 375 -4.46 13.87 -18.36
N GLU A 376 -5.49 14.46 -18.98
CA GLU A 376 -6.35 15.42 -18.31
C GLU A 376 -7.20 14.74 -17.22
N ILE A 377 -7.54 15.50 -16.18
CA ILE A 377 -8.33 15.01 -15.06
C ILE A 377 -9.76 15.53 -15.21
N LEU A 378 -10.73 14.64 -15.35
CA LEU A 378 -12.13 15.04 -15.54
C LEU A 378 -12.69 15.67 -14.26
N ALA A 379 -13.39 16.80 -14.42
CA ALA A 379 -14.16 17.38 -13.33
C ALA A 379 -15.56 16.74 -13.31
N VAL A 380 -15.94 16.13 -12.19
CA VAL A 380 -17.28 15.54 -12.03
C VAL A 380 -18.07 16.33 -11.00
N ILE A 381 -19.06 17.08 -11.46
CA ILE A 381 -19.82 17.99 -10.63
C ILE A 381 -21.11 17.32 -10.16
N GLY A 382 -21.24 17.12 -8.85
CA GLY A 382 -22.53 16.84 -8.24
C GLY A 382 -23.28 18.15 -8.08
N GLN A 383 -24.33 18.35 -8.89
CA GLN A 383 -25.08 19.59 -8.86
C GLN A 383 -25.71 19.78 -7.48
N VAL A 384 -25.55 20.99 -6.92
CA VAL A 384 -26.24 21.35 -5.68
C VAL A 384 -27.75 21.21 -5.89
N GLY A 385 -28.45 20.72 -4.87
CA GLY A 385 -29.91 20.63 -4.88
C GLY A 385 -30.56 22.01 -5.05
N SER A 386 -31.88 22.06 -5.17
CA SER A 386 -32.67 23.29 -5.38
C SER A 386 -32.71 24.24 -4.16
N ARG A 387 -31.57 24.51 -3.51
CA ARG A 387 -31.49 25.53 -2.45
C ARG A 387 -31.72 26.90 -3.07
N ILE A 388 -32.78 27.56 -2.65
CA ILE A 388 -32.99 28.98 -2.96
C ILE A 388 -31.82 29.76 -2.33
N ASN A 389 -31.31 30.76 -3.04
CA ASN A 389 -30.24 31.61 -2.53
C ASN A 389 -30.78 32.45 -1.37
N THR A 390 -30.31 32.14 -0.17
CA THR A 390 -30.75 32.77 1.08
C THR A 390 -29.60 33.45 1.80
N LYS A 391 -29.92 34.30 2.77
CA LYS A 391 -28.94 34.89 3.68
C LYS A 391 -29.53 34.91 5.08
N ALA A 392 -28.90 34.23 6.01
CA ALA A 392 -29.18 34.34 7.43
C ALA A 392 -28.28 35.43 8.06
N GLY A 393 -28.44 35.69 9.34
CA GLY A 393 -27.50 36.51 10.13
C GLY A 393 -26.14 35.85 10.28
N GLY A 394 -25.32 36.36 11.21
CA GLY A 394 -23.97 35.85 11.47
C GLY A 394 -23.94 34.36 11.83
N VAL A 395 -22.77 33.73 11.75
CA VAL A 395 -22.61 32.32 12.14
C VAL A 395 -22.10 32.27 13.58
N ASP A 396 -22.69 31.43 14.44
CA ASP A 396 -22.23 31.22 15.81
C ASP A 396 -20.93 30.39 15.88
N GLU A 397 -20.37 30.22 17.08
CA GLU A 397 -19.13 29.46 17.28
C GLU A 397 -19.25 27.96 16.92
N GLN A 398 -20.49 27.45 16.80
CA GLN A 398 -20.79 26.07 16.43
C GLN A 398 -21.07 25.92 14.92
N GLY A 399 -20.98 27.02 14.15
CA GLY A 399 -21.21 26.98 12.70
C GLY A 399 -22.68 27.14 12.30
N ASN A 400 -23.58 27.46 13.23
CA ASN A 400 -25.00 27.63 12.92
C ASN A 400 -25.30 29.08 12.50
N PRO A 401 -26.13 29.29 11.46
CA PRO A 401 -26.61 30.62 11.13
C PRO A 401 -27.53 31.17 12.23
N THR A 402 -27.31 32.43 12.62
CA THR A 402 -28.15 33.17 13.57
C THR A 402 -29.18 34.02 12.84
N GLY A 403 -30.35 34.28 13.44
CA GLY A 403 -31.40 35.11 12.84
C GLY A 403 -32.22 34.43 11.74
N GLU A 404 -33.21 35.15 11.20
CA GLU A 404 -34.08 34.64 10.14
C GLU A 404 -33.37 34.65 8.77
N SER A 405 -33.53 33.56 8.02
CA SER A 405 -33.07 33.49 6.63
C SER A 405 -33.94 34.33 5.71
N VAL A 406 -33.35 35.29 5.01
CA VAL A 406 -34.01 36.06 3.96
C VAL A 406 -33.66 35.52 2.58
N VAL A 407 -34.64 35.46 1.67
CA VAL A 407 -34.40 35.08 0.28
C VAL A 407 -33.72 36.24 -0.45
N VAL A 408 -32.55 35.99 -1.04
CA VAL A 408 -31.77 37.00 -1.80
C VAL A 408 -32.04 36.86 -3.30
N LYS A 409 -32.12 35.63 -3.82
CA LYS A 409 -32.61 35.34 -5.18
C LYS A 409 -33.61 34.17 -5.13
N PRO A 410 -34.64 34.15 -5.99
CA PRO A 410 -35.65 33.09 -5.98
C PRO A 410 -35.18 31.77 -6.62
N PHE A 411 -33.86 31.58 -6.80
CA PHE A 411 -33.25 30.40 -7.42
C PHE A 411 -31.86 30.14 -6.84
N SER A 412 -31.27 28.97 -7.12
CA SER A 412 -29.88 28.65 -6.75
C SER A 412 -28.91 29.30 -7.74
N VAL A 413 -28.17 30.30 -7.27
CA VAL A 413 -27.09 30.94 -8.05
C VAL A 413 -26.00 29.91 -8.37
N VAL A 414 -25.68 29.06 -7.40
CA VAL A 414 -24.63 28.05 -7.55
C VAL A 414 -25.01 26.95 -8.55
N ALA A 415 -26.25 26.45 -8.55
CA ALA A 415 -26.66 25.42 -9.51
C ALA A 415 -26.59 25.92 -10.97
N VAL A 416 -26.90 27.21 -11.19
CA VAL A 416 -26.76 27.88 -12.49
C VAL A 416 -25.29 27.95 -12.91
N ASP A 417 -24.41 28.35 -11.99
CA ASP A 417 -22.98 28.49 -12.24
C ASP A 417 -22.28 27.15 -12.50
N GLN A 418 -22.66 26.10 -11.75
CA GLN A 418 -22.19 24.75 -12.00
C GLN A 418 -22.58 24.28 -13.40
N LEU A 419 -23.82 24.53 -13.83
CA LEU A 419 -24.27 24.14 -15.18
C LEU A 419 -23.49 24.90 -16.25
N GLN A 420 -23.26 26.19 -16.04
CA GLN A 420 -22.51 27.02 -16.97
C GLN A 420 -21.04 26.58 -17.05
N PHE A 421 -20.42 26.18 -15.95
CA PHE A 421 -19.06 25.62 -15.96
C PHE A 421 -18.95 24.38 -16.84
N VAL A 422 -19.87 23.42 -16.70
CA VAL A 422 -19.84 22.20 -17.52
C VAL A 422 -20.08 22.52 -18.99
N LYS A 423 -21.00 23.44 -19.30
CA LYS A 423 -21.20 23.93 -20.68
C LYS A 423 -19.96 24.59 -21.27
N ASN A 424 -19.18 25.32 -20.45
CA ASN A 424 -17.93 25.95 -20.87
C ASN A 424 -16.77 24.95 -21.00
N ASN A 425 -16.89 23.76 -20.43
CA ASN A 425 -15.83 22.74 -20.38
C ASN A 425 -16.32 21.37 -20.90
N PRO A 426 -16.89 21.29 -22.11
CA PRO A 426 -17.66 20.11 -22.55
C PRO A 426 -16.82 18.84 -22.74
N THR A 427 -15.49 18.96 -22.90
CA THR A 427 -14.59 17.80 -23.05
C THR A 427 -14.00 17.34 -21.73
N ASN A 428 -14.01 18.19 -20.70
CA ASN A 428 -13.22 17.99 -19.47
C ASN A 428 -14.06 18.18 -18.20
N ALA A 429 -15.38 18.27 -18.31
CA ALA A 429 -16.29 18.33 -17.18
C ALA A 429 -17.62 17.65 -17.50
N ILE A 430 -18.20 17.00 -16.49
CA ILE A 430 -19.54 16.42 -16.55
C ILE A 430 -20.30 16.75 -15.28
N MET A 431 -21.63 16.68 -15.37
CA MET A 431 -22.53 16.95 -14.25
C MET A 431 -23.52 15.81 -14.06
N TYR A 432 -23.79 15.49 -12.80
CA TYR A 432 -24.92 14.65 -12.39
C TYR A 432 -25.73 15.41 -11.33
N GLY A 433 -27.06 15.23 -11.32
CA GLY A 433 -27.97 15.97 -10.44
C GLY A 433 -28.81 15.06 -9.53
N PRO A 434 -28.21 14.21 -8.68
CA PRO A 434 -28.96 13.27 -7.87
C PRO A 434 -29.57 13.95 -6.64
N LYS A 435 -29.00 15.07 -6.20
CA LYS A 435 -29.28 15.62 -4.88
C LYS A 435 -30.74 16.02 -4.69
N TYR A 436 -31.35 16.66 -5.68
CA TYR A 436 -32.77 17.05 -5.59
C TYR A 436 -33.72 15.85 -5.46
N PRO A 437 -33.74 14.87 -6.39
CA PRO A 437 -34.62 13.72 -6.27
C PRO A 437 -34.28 12.83 -5.06
N LEU A 438 -33.00 12.72 -4.67
CA LEU A 438 -32.62 11.93 -3.49
C LEU A 438 -33.01 12.64 -2.19
N ASN A 439 -32.83 13.95 -2.04
CA ASN A 439 -33.29 14.68 -0.86
C ASN A 439 -34.81 14.61 -0.73
N TRP A 440 -35.56 14.54 -1.83
CA TRP A 440 -37.01 14.39 -1.74
C TRP A 440 -37.43 13.02 -1.18
N LEU A 441 -36.71 11.95 -1.53
CA LEU A 441 -37.03 10.57 -1.16
C LEU A 441 -36.39 10.12 0.15
N TYR A 442 -35.20 10.64 0.46
CA TYR A 442 -34.28 10.12 1.46
C TYR A 442 -33.63 11.26 2.27
N SER A 443 -34.40 12.29 2.62
CA SER A 443 -33.92 13.39 3.49
C SER A 443 -33.68 12.91 4.92
N ASP A 444 -32.64 13.43 5.56
CA ASP A 444 -32.42 13.31 7.00
C ASP A 444 -33.38 14.16 7.86
N GLY A 445 -34.29 14.90 7.22
CA GLY A 445 -35.22 15.86 7.82
C GLY A 445 -34.84 17.32 7.54
N SER A 446 -33.61 17.60 7.10
CA SER A 446 -33.13 18.95 6.79
C SER A 446 -33.35 19.38 5.34
N LEU A 447 -33.76 18.46 4.46
CA LEU A 447 -33.78 18.60 2.99
C LEU A 447 -32.42 19.04 2.39
N SER A 448 -31.36 18.95 3.19
CA SER A 448 -30.03 19.44 2.88
C SER A 448 -29.00 18.33 2.82
N HIS A 449 -29.23 17.24 3.56
CA HIS A 449 -28.44 16.01 3.53
C HIS A 449 -29.32 14.79 3.31
N LEU A 450 -28.69 13.70 2.90
CA LEU A 450 -29.32 12.41 2.75
C LEU A 450 -29.24 11.62 4.06
N ASP A 451 -30.26 10.81 4.30
CA ASP A 451 -30.13 9.72 5.26
C ASP A 451 -29.27 8.59 4.67
N ASN A 452 -29.02 7.57 5.49
CA ASN A 452 -28.27 6.38 5.06
C ASN A 452 -28.85 5.65 3.84
N TRP A 453 -30.16 5.70 3.63
CA TRP A 453 -30.79 5.08 2.45
C TRP A 453 -30.55 5.88 1.19
N GLY A 454 -30.41 7.20 1.29
CA GLY A 454 -30.04 8.09 0.18
C GLY A 454 -28.55 8.04 -0.17
N GLU A 455 -27.67 7.87 0.82
CA GLU A 455 -26.21 7.80 0.61
C GLU A 455 -25.78 6.61 -0.27
N SER A 456 -26.46 5.47 -0.15
CA SER A 456 -26.19 4.28 -0.96
C SER A 456 -26.44 4.48 -2.48
N PRO A 457 -27.64 4.90 -2.94
CA PRO A 457 -27.90 5.23 -4.33
C PRO A 457 -27.14 6.47 -4.82
N ALA A 458 -26.82 7.45 -3.96
CA ALA A 458 -26.00 8.60 -4.35
C ALA A 458 -24.66 8.16 -4.95
N GLY A 459 -23.93 7.26 -4.27
CA GLY A 459 -22.66 6.72 -4.78
C GLY A 459 -22.82 5.95 -6.09
N ARG A 460 -23.92 5.19 -6.24
CA ARG A 460 -24.23 4.48 -7.51
C ARG A 460 -24.55 5.42 -8.66
N ILE A 461 -25.19 6.57 -8.40
CA ILE A 461 -25.49 7.56 -9.45
C ILE A 461 -24.23 8.35 -9.80
N SER A 462 -23.39 8.70 -8.82
CA SER A 462 -22.08 9.32 -9.04
C SER A 462 -21.22 8.46 -9.98
N ARG A 463 -21.29 7.13 -9.88
CA ARG A 463 -20.67 6.20 -10.84
C ARG A 463 -21.08 6.46 -12.28
N ALA A 464 -22.34 6.77 -12.57
CA ALA A 464 -22.78 7.00 -13.96
C ALA A 464 -22.07 8.20 -14.59
N GLY A 465 -21.73 9.22 -13.80
CA GLY A 465 -20.82 10.28 -14.25
C GLY A 465 -19.41 9.74 -14.48
N HIS A 466 -18.82 9.11 -13.46
CA HIS A 466 -17.41 8.70 -13.49
C HIS A 466 -17.08 7.58 -14.50
N PHE A 467 -17.98 6.62 -14.74
CA PHE A 467 -17.71 5.49 -15.63
C PHE A 467 -17.52 5.91 -17.09
N LEU A 468 -18.21 6.99 -17.52
CA LEU A 468 -18.00 7.60 -18.83
C LEU A 468 -16.60 8.22 -19.01
N ALA A 469 -15.85 8.41 -17.92
CA ALA A 469 -14.47 8.91 -17.95
C ALA A 469 -13.42 7.80 -18.10
N PHE A 470 -13.79 6.54 -17.84
CA PHE A 470 -12.89 5.39 -17.79
C PHE A 470 -12.97 4.49 -19.03
N ILE A 471 -13.98 4.71 -19.88
CA ILE A 471 -14.08 4.18 -21.25
C ILE A 471 -13.52 5.25 -22.19
#